data_AF-E7C8R4-F1
#
_entry.id   AF-E7C8R4-F1
#
_cell.length_a   1.000
_cell.length_b   1.000
_cell.length_c   1.000
_cell.angle_alpha   90.00
_cell.angle_beta   90.00
_cell.angle_gamma   90.00
#
_symmetry.space_group_name_H-M   'P 1'
#
loop_
_entity.id
_entity.type
_entity.pdbx_description
1 polymer ?
#
loop_
_entity_poly.entity_id
_entity_poly.type
_entity_poly.pdbx_seq_one_letter_code
_entity_poly.pdbx_strand_id
1 'polypeptide(L)'
;MESRTPFTAKDAKKLAGLSYRQLNDWDARGAVPAERDKEGGWRKFTAKQLFALMICNEIRRLYGTPVERLRFVRSFMMQEGADHLAAAIRLMAHGLHVFLLTDLKETFVMDSDLEFRDYMELGYFRVEETRPYVFFRLNEIVNRLLGATKEPMKLKPHDDVYGQKGRLDAALAVRTMPEFHVLRAVRSGKYDRVVVEVKEGLIRFVDVEGHVDNSDHEDEGGTVTVKHEDEFENVTIKRRDGRVVDVKRSLPTKFSVEENAPVLFVGQVNSATKPLTRGRDGEKPSGIAKPKTKTRRDRKTLSREDHGAPPGRTRVRDAQSRKVPKDSR
;
A
#
# COMPACT_ATOMS: atom_id res chain seq x y z
N MET A 1 -26.51 -11.26 5.84
CA MET A 1 -27.53 -10.63 4.98
C MET A 1 -28.09 -11.69 4.05
N GLU A 2 -29.02 -12.52 4.54
CA GLU A 2 -29.58 -13.63 3.75
C GLU A 2 -30.80 -13.14 2.96
N SER A 3 -30.63 -12.85 1.66
CA SER A 3 -31.79 -12.78 0.78
C SER A 3 -32.32 -14.20 0.60
N ARG A 4 -33.33 -14.61 1.39
CA ARG A 4 -34.00 -15.92 1.24
C ARG A 4 -34.63 -16.14 -0.15
N THR A 5 -34.66 -15.13 -1.02
CA THR A 5 -35.13 -15.26 -2.40
C THR A 5 -33.99 -14.90 -3.35
N PRO A 6 -33.59 -15.81 -4.26
CA PRO A 6 -32.57 -15.53 -5.26
C PRO A 6 -33.07 -14.55 -6.32
N PHE A 7 -32.17 -13.73 -6.85
CA PHE A 7 -32.43 -12.83 -7.97
C PHE A 7 -32.62 -13.62 -9.27
N THR A 8 -33.38 -13.07 -10.21
CA THR A 8 -33.72 -13.72 -11.48
C THR A 8 -33.00 -13.07 -12.67
N ALA A 9 -33.15 -13.65 -13.87
CA ALA A 9 -32.68 -13.02 -15.11
C ALA A 9 -33.33 -11.63 -15.37
N LYS A 10 -34.57 -11.40 -14.88
CA LYS A 10 -35.23 -10.09 -14.96
C LYS A 10 -34.49 -9.06 -14.11
N ASP A 11 -34.02 -9.48 -12.93
CA ASP A 11 -33.24 -8.63 -12.03
C ASP A 11 -31.85 -8.35 -12.61
N ALA A 12 -31.20 -9.35 -13.22
CA ALA A 12 -29.95 -9.14 -13.95
C ALA A 12 -30.11 -8.12 -15.10
N LYS A 13 -31.21 -8.17 -15.86
CA LYS A 13 -31.53 -7.15 -16.85
C LYS A 13 -31.72 -5.77 -16.24
N LYS A 14 -32.48 -5.68 -15.14
CA LYS A 14 -32.80 -4.41 -14.47
C LYS A 14 -31.58 -3.76 -13.81
N LEU A 15 -30.76 -4.56 -13.12
CA LEU A 15 -29.71 -4.09 -12.23
C LEU A 15 -28.34 -4.08 -12.90
N ALA A 16 -27.99 -5.18 -13.59
CA ALA A 16 -26.74 -5.30 -14.32
C ALA A 16 -26.83 -4.79 -15.76
N GLY A 17 -28.03 -4.50 -16.29
CA GLY A 17 -28.21 -3.98 -17.64
C GLY A 17 -28.02 -5.02 -18.75
N LEU A 18 -28.04 -6.33 -18.40
CA LEU A 18 -27.78 -7.41 -19.34
C LEU A 18 -29.08 -8.02 -19.87
N SER A 19 -29.27 -7.97 -21.19
CA SER A 19 -30.36 -8.70 -21.83
C SER A 19 -30.18 -10.22 -21.67
N TYR A 20 -31.28 -10.96 -21.80
CA TYR A 20 -31.24 -12.43 -21.75
C TYR A 20 -30.27 -13.04 -22.77
N ARG A 21 -30.19 -12.47 -23.98
CA ARG A 21 -29.25 -12.91 -25.03
C ARG A 21 -27.80 -12.67 -24.62
N GLN A 22 -27.49 -11.51 -24.05
CA GLN A 22 -26.16 -11.21 -23.54
C GLN A 22 -25.79 -12.14 -22.38
N LEU A 23 -26.71 -12.42 -21.45
CA LEU A 23 -26.46 -13.37 -20.37
C LEU A 23 -26.12 -14.77 -20.90
N ASN A 24 -26.82 -15.25 -21.94
CA ASN A 24 -26.50 -16.54 -22.55
C ASN A 24 -25.17 -16.54 -23.31
N ASP A 25 -24.86 -15.49 -24.05
CA ASP A 25 -23.55 -15.35 -24.72
C ASP A 25 -22.41 -15.29 -23.71
N TRP A 26 -22.57 -14.55 -22.62
CA TRP A 26 -21.55 -14.43 -21.58
C TRP A 26 -21.34 -15.73 -20.81
N ASP A 27 -22.42 -16.48 -20.60
CA ASP A 27 -22.38 -17.80 -19.98
C ASP A 27 -21.62 -18.80 -20.83
N ALA A 28 -21.89 -18.83 -22.14
CA ALA A 28 -21.13 -19.65 -23.09
C ALA A 28 -19.64 -19.31 -23.10
N ARG A 29 -19.28 -18.06 -22.78
CA ARG A 29 -17.90 -17.57 -22.64
C ARG A 29 -17.34 -17.68 -21.21
N GLY A 30 -18.10 -18.25 -20.26
CA GLY A 30 -17.68 -18.48 -18.88
C GLY A 30 -17.62 -17.23 -17.98
N ALA A 31 -18.20 -16.11 -18.41
CA ALA A 31 -18.21 -14.85 -17.65
C ALA A 31 -19.40 -14.71 -16.67
N VAL A 32 -20.33 -15.67 -16.67
CA VAL A 32 -21.48 -15.69 -15.75
C VAL A 32 -21.17 -16.55 -14.52
N PRO A 33 -21.45 -16.06 -13.29
CA PRO A 33 -21.14 -16.79 -12.07
C PRO A 33 -22.24 -17.75 -11.58
N ALA A 34 -23.44 -17.71 -12.16
CA ALA A 34 -24.55 -18.57 -11.76
C ALA A 34 -24.61 -19.87 -12.56
N GLU A 35 -24.68 -20.97 -11.83
CA GLU A 35 -25.00 -22.29 -12.38
C GLU A 35 -26.52 -22.43 -12.56
N ARG A 36 -26.93 -23.30 -13.48
CA ARG A 36 -28.34 -23.65 -13.64
C ARG A 36 -28.63 -24.85 -12.75
N ASP A 37 -29.62 -24.75 -11.87
CA ASP A 37 -30.04 -25.88 -11.01
C ASP A 37 -30.44 -27.12 -11.82
N LYS A 38 -30.89 -26.94 -13.08
CA LYS A 38 -31.27 -28.01 -14.03
C LYS A 38 -30.99 -27.60 -15.47
N GLU A 39 -30.78 -28.57 -16.35
CA GLU A 39 -30.74 -28.36 -17.80
C GLU A 39 -32.11 -27.78 -18.25
N GLY A 40 -32.09 -26.57 -18.82
CA GLY A 40 -33.32 -25.81 -19.17
C GLY A 40 -33.98 -25.02 -18.04
N GLY A 41 -33.44 -25.03 -16.82
CA GLY A 41 -33.97 -24.28 -15.67
C GLY A 41 -33.73 -22.76 -15.75
N TRP A 42 -34.61 -21.99 -15.11
CA TRP A 42 -34.46 -20.54 -14.97
C TRP A 42 -33.24 -20.18 -14.11
N ARG A 43 -32.41 -19.24 -14.59
CA ARG A 43 -31.24 -18.76 -13.86
C ARG A 43 -31.65 -18.01 -12.59
N LYS A 44 -30.98 -18.36 -11.50
CA LYS A 44 -31.08 -17.72 -10.20
C LYS A 44 -29.71 -17.19 -9.79
N PHE A 45 -29.66 -16.02 -9.18
CA PHE A 45 -28.43 -15.37 -8.75
C PHE A 45 -28.50 -15.07 -7.26
N THR A 46 -27.41 -15.32 -6.54
CA THR A 46 -27.18 -14.72 -5.23
C THR A 46 -26.83 -13.23 -5.37
N ALA A 47 -26.94 -12.46 -4.28
CA ALA A 47 -26.50 -11.07 -4.28
C ALA A 47 -25.02 -10.93 -4.71
N LYS A 48 -24.16 -11.83 -4.22
CA LYS A 48 -22.72 -11.92 -4.58
C LYS A 48 -22.54 -12.16 -6.09
N GLN A 49 -23.26 -13.12 -6.67
CA GLN A 49 -23.20 -13.41 -8.11
C GLN A 49 -23.69 -12.23 -8.96
N LEU A 50 -24.79 -11.59 -8.55
CA LEU A 50 -25.32 -10.44 -9.26
C LEU A 50 -24.39 -9.23 -9.16
N PHE A 51 -23.77 -8.99 -8.00
CA PHE A 51 -22.77 -7.95 -7.83
C PHE A 51 -21.56 -8.13 -8.77
N ALA A 52 -21.03 -9.36 -8.87
CA ALA A 52 -19.94 -9.66 -9.80
C ALA A 52 -20.34 -9.41 -11.27
N LEU A 53 -21.57 -9.75 -11.66
CA LEU A 53 -22.09 -9.45 -13.00
C LEU A 53 -22.20 -7.95 -13.27
N MET A 54 -22.68 -7.19 -12.29
CA MET A 54 -22.79 -5.73 -12.41
C MET A 54 -21.40 -5.09 -12.61
N ILE A 55 -20.39 -5.54 -11.85
CA ILE A 55 -18.99 -5.11 -12.01
C ILE A 55 -18.46 -5.45 -13.40
N CYS A 56 -18.62 -6.71 -13.84
CA CYS A 56 -18.16 -7.14 -15.16
C CYS A 56 -18.79 -6.31 -16.28
N ASN A 57 -20.09 -6.02 -16.19
CA ASN A 57 -20.77 -5.17 -17.17
C ASN A 57 -20.31 -3.72 -17.12
N GLU A 58 -20.05 -3.18 -15.94
CA GLU A 58 -19.54 -1.82 -15.82
C GLU A 58 -18.14 -1.67 -16.45
N ILE A 59 -17.24 -2.64 -16.21
CA ILE A 59 -15.92 -2.70 -16.84
C ILE A 59 -16.06 -2.71 -18.38
N ARG A 60 -16.90 -3.61 -18.91
CA ARG A 60 -17.12 -3.69 -20.35
C ARG A 60 -17.71 -2.40 -20.93
N ARG A 61 -18.67 -1.79 -20.24
CA ARG A 61 -19.35 -0.56 -20.67
C ARG A 61 -18.40 0.63 -20.73
N LEU A 62 -17.54 0.78 -19.73
CA LEU A 62 -16.61 1.90 -19.62
C LEU A 62 -15.38 1.75 -20.51
N TYR A 63 -14.85 0.54 -20.65
CA TYR A 63 -13.54 0.29 -21.27
C TYR A 63 -13.59 -0.58 -22.53
N GLY A 64 -14.77 -1.01 -22.97
CA GLY A 64 -14.92 -1.88 -24.16
C GLY A 64 -14.32 -3.28 -23.99
N THR A 65 -14.09 -3.72 -22.75
CA THR A 65 -13.38 -4.96 -22.44
C THR A 65 -14.05 -6.20 -23.05
N PRO A 66 -13.31 -7.08 -23.75
CA PRO A 66 -13.81 -8.37 -24.22
C PRO A 66 -14.34 -9.25 -23.08
N VAL A 67 -15.45 -9.95 -23.31
CA VAL A 67 -16.14 -10.75 -22.27
C VAL A 67 -15.24 -11.83 -21.68
N GLU A 68 -14.34 -12.39 -22.49
CA GLU A 68 -13.41 -13.45 -22.12
C GLU A 68 -12.41 -13.00 -21.05
N ARG A 69 -12.06 -11.71 -21.03
CA ARG A 69 -11.17 -11.11 -20.01
C ARG A 69 -11.89 -10.87 -18.69
N LEU A 70 -13.21 -10.76 -18.70
CA LEU A 70 -14.01 -10.60 -17.47
C LEU A 70 -14.06 -11.88 -16.63
N ARG A 71 -13.67 -13.02 -17.19
CA ARG A 71 -13.54 -14.28 -16.44
C ARG A 71 -12.62 -14.14 -15.23
N PHE A 72 -11.52 -13.39 -15.37
CA PHE A 72 -10.61 -13.13 -14.26
C PHE A 72 -11.33 -12.45 -13.09
N VAL A 73 -12.02 -11.34 -13.37
CA VAL A 73 -12.81 -10.58 -12.39
C VAL A 73 -13.88 -11.46 -11.75
N ARG A 74 -14.63 -12.22 -12.57
CA ARG A 74 -15.65 -13.15 -12.10
C ARG A 74 -15.06 -14.21 -11.15
N SER A 75 -13.93 -14.82 -11.51
CA SER A 75 -13.30 -15.86 -10.69
C SER A 75 -12.82 -15.32 -9.35
N PHE A 76 -12.16 -14.16 -9.33
CA PHE A 76 -11.73 -13.50 -8.08
C PHE A 76 -12.93 -13.14 -7.20
N MET A 77 -13.95 -12.50 -7.78
CA MET A 77 -15.15 -12.14 -7.04
C MET A 77 -15.84 -13.35 -6.42
N MET A 78 -15.80 -14.52 -7.09
CA MET A 78 -16.45 -15.76 -6.69
C MET A 78 -15.58 -16.69 -5.85
N GLN A 79 -14.34 -16.31 -5.50
CA GLN A 79 -13.45 -17.14 -4.70
C GLN A 79 -14.11 -17.57 -3.38
N GLU A 80 -13.86 -18.83 -3.00
CA GLU A 80 -14.36 -19.40 -1.76
C GLU A 80 -13.75 -18.68 -0.55
N GLY A 81 -14.55 -18.47 0.50
CA GLY A 81 -14.15 -17.70 1.68
C GLY A 81 -14.12 -16.18 1.51
N ALA A 82 -14.17 -15.65 0.29
CA ALA A 82 -14.21 -14.22 0.02
C ALA A 82 -15.65 -13.71 -0.20
N ASP A 83 -16.06 -12.67 0.55
CA ASP A 83 -17.32 -11.95 0.28
C ASP A 83 -17.05 -10.47 0.02
N HIS A 84 -16.70 -10.20 -1.24
CA HIS A 84 -16.40 -8.87 -1.75
C HIS A 84 -17.60 -7.90 -1.62
N LEU A 85 -18.83 -8.39 -1.76
CA LEU A 85 -20.02 -7.55 -1.59
C LEU A 85 -20.14 -7.12 -0.12
N ALA A 86 -20.04 -8.06 0.81
CA ALA A 86 -20.10 -7.74 2.23
C ALA A 86 -18.96 -6.81 2.66
N ALA A 87 -17.75 -7.00 2.13
CA ALA A 87 -16.62 -6.10 2.38
C ALA A 87 -16.90 -4.67 1.90
N ALA A 88 -17.38 -4.51 0.65
CA ALA A 88 -17.74 -3.20 0.11
C ALA A 88 -18.86 -2.53 0.92
N ILE A 89 -19.88 -3.28 1.33
CA ILE A 89 -20.96 -2.76 2.19
C ILE A 89 -20.40 -2.27 3.53
N ARG A 90 -19.51 -3.03 4.18
CA ARG A 90 -18.91 -2.62 5.46
C ARG A 90 -18.11 -1.33 5.33
N LEU A 91 -17.24 -1.23 4.32
CA LEU A 91 -16.48 0.00 4.06
C LEU A 91 -17.42 1.19 3.82
N MET A 92 -18.45 1.01 2.99
CA MET A 92 -19.44 2.07 2.73
C MET A 92 -20.29 2.43 3.94
N ALA A 93 -20.55 1.49 4.86
CA ALA A 93 -21.26 1.76 6.11
C ALA A 93 -20.44 2.62 7.07
N HIS A 94 -19.11 2.63 6.93
CA HIS A 94 -18.21 3.57 7.58
C HIS A 94 -18.03 4.89 6.82
N GLY A 95 -18.84 5.13 5.78
CA GLY A 95 -18.77 6.35 4.98
C GLY A 95 -17.64 6.39 3.96
N LEU A 96 -16.92 5.28 3.76
CA LEU A 96 -15.80 5.23 2.82
C LEU A 96 -16.26 5.05 1.38
N HIS A 97 -15.50 5.63 0.46
CA HIS A 97 -15.57 5.27 -0.95
C HIS A 97 -14.90 3.93 -1.19
N VAL A 98 -15.46 3.11 -2.07
CA VAL A 98 -14.88 1.81 -2.45
C VAL A 98 -14.58 1.84 -3.94
N PHE A 99 -13.39 1.41 -4.31
CA PHE A 99 -12.90 1.38 -5.67
C PHE A 99 -12.47 -0.04 -6.05
N LEU A 100 -12.54 -0.32 -7.34
CA LEU A 100 -11.93 -1.51 -7.94
C LEU A 100 -10.73 -1.07 -8.78
N LEU A 101 -9.59 -1.73 -8.58
CA LEU A 101 -8.41 -1.65 -9.43
C LEU A 101 -8.05 -3.05 -9.93
N THR A 102 -7.95 -3.21 -11.25
CA THR A 102 -7.58 -4.49 -11.85
C THR A 102 -6.92 -4.33 -13.22
N ASP A 103 -5.95 -5.19 -13.54
CA ASP A 103 -5.37 -5.33 -14.88
C ASP A 103 -6.08 -6.44 -15.71
N LEU A 104 -7.14 -7.02 -15.15
CA LEU A 104 -7.92 -8.12 -15.73
C LEU A 104 -7.14 -9.43 -15.95
N LYS A 105 -5.99 -9.61 -15.28
CA LYS A 105 -5.11 -10.76 -15.48
C LYS A 105 -4.48 -11.30 -14.19
N GLU A 106 -3.90 -10.42 -13.37
CA GLU A 106 -3.12 -10.77 -12.18
C GLU A 106 -3.58 -9.93 -10.98
N THR A 107 -3.81 -8.65 -11.19
CA THR A 107 -4.15 -7.70 -10.14
C THR A 107 -5.66 -7.60 -9.96
N PHE A 108 -6.13 -7.82 -8.73
CA PHE A 108 -7.49 -7.52 -8.31
C PHE A 108 -7.46 -6.91 -6.91
N VAL A 109 -7.77 -5.62 -6.81
CA VAL A 109 -7.81 -4.89 -5.54
C VAL A 109 -9.15 -4.18 -5.45
N MET A 110 -9.89 -4.44 -4.38
CA MET A 110 -11.17 -3.80 -4.14
C MET A 110 -11.21 -3.26 -2.71
N ASP A 111 -10.96 -1.96 -2.58
CA ASP A 111 -10.74 -1.35 -1.28
C ASP A 111 -11.13 0.14 -1.26
N SER A 112 -10.92 0.78 -0.12
CA SER A 112 -11.12 2.20 0.07
C SER A 112 -10.02 3.06 -0.54
N ASP A 113 -10.32 4.32 -0.82
CA ASP A 113 -9.32 5.31 -1.23
C ASP A 113 -8.19 5.49 -0.20
N LEU A 114 -8.48 5.29 1.09
CA LEU A 114 -7.45 5.30 2.14
C LEU A 114 -6.42 4.18 1.94
N GLU A 115 -6.87 2.96 1.69
CA GLU A 115 -5.97 1.82 1.40
C GLU A 115 -5.24 2.01 0.06
N PHE A 116 -5.91 2.58 -0.95
CA PHE A 116 -5.24 2.91 -2.22
C PHE A 116 -4.12 3.94 -2.06
N ARG A 117 -4.27 4.92 -1.17
CA ARG A 117 -3.20 5.85 -0.82
C ARG A 117 -2.00 5.08 -0.27
N ASP A 118 -2.24 4.19 0.69
CA ASP A 118 -1.19 3.40 1.32
C ASP A 118 -0.49 2.46 0.32
N TYR A 119 -1.23 1.83 -0.61
CA TYR A 119 -0.64 1.04 -1.70
C TYR A 119 0.27 1.86 -2.61
N MET A 120 -0.10 3.11 -2.91
CA MET A 120 0.74 4.00 -3.73
C MET A 120 2.01 4.40 -2.98
N GLU A 121 1.89 4.76 -1.69
CA GLU A 121 3.01 5.16 -0.83
C GLU A 121 4.02 4.02 -0.62
N LEU A 122 3.51 2.82 -0.35
CA LEU A 122 4.32 1.60 -0.13
C LEU A 122 4.89 1.02 -1.43
N GLY A 123 4.56 1.61 -2.59
CA GLY A 123 5.14 1.23 -3.87
C GLY A 123 4.59 -0.08 -4.44
N TYR A 124 3.39 -0.50 -4.05
CA TYR A 124 2.74 -1.71 -4.56
C TYR A 124 2.59 -1.72 -6.09
N PHE A 125 2.48 -0.54 -6.69
CA PHE A 125 2.36 -0.35 -8.13
C PHE A 125 3.67 -0.01 -8.85
N ARG A 126 4.82 -0.08 -8.16
CA ARG A 126 6.14 0.15 -8.77
C ARG A 126 6.53 -1.08 -9.56
N VAL A 127 6.29 -1.04 -10.87
CA VAL A 127 6.62 -2.11 -11.83
C VAL A 127 7.57 -1.57 -12.90
N GLU A 128 8.44 -2.44 -13.43
CA GLU A 128 9.39 -2.06 -14.49
C GLU A 128 8.69 -1.78 -15.83
N GLU A 129 7.61 -2.53 -16.12
CA GLU A 129 6.86 -2.43 -17.36
C GLU A 129 5.56 -1.67 -17.19
N THR A 130 5.18 -0.87 -18.19
CA THR A 130 3.88 -0.18 -18.23
C THR A 130 2.74 -1.19 -18.23
N ARG A 131 1.88 -1.12 -17.20
CA ARG A 131 0.68 -1.97 -17.08
C ARG A 131 -0.60 -1.11 -17.12
N PRO A 132 -1.56 -1.41 -18.01
CA PRO A 132 -2.85 -0.74 -18.00
C PRO A 132 -3.75 -1.29 -16.89
N TYR A 133 -4.40 -0.40 -16.14
CA TYR A 133 -5.36 -0.77 -15.10
C TYR A 133 -6.73 -0.17 -15.39
N VAL A 134 -7.77 -0.92 -15.01
CA VAL A 134 -9.12 -0.42 -14.85
C VAL A 134 -9.27 0.07 -13.42
N PHE A 135 -9.72 1.32 -13.25
CA PHE A 135 -9.94 1.93 -11.94
C PHE A 135 -11.26 2.70 -11.90
N PHE A 136 -12.21 2.28 -11.05
CA PHE A 136 -13.49 2.97 -10.90
C PHE A 136 -14.15 2.72 -9.54
N ARG A 137 -15.06 3.62 -9.18
CA ARG A 137 -15.79 3.61 -7.91
C ARG A 137 -16.99 2.66 -7.95
N LEU A 138 -17.14 1.83 -6.90
CA LEU A 138 -18.18 0.80 -6.79
C LEU A 138 -19.44 1.26 -6.06
N ASN A 139 -19.43 2.39 -5.36
CA ASN A 139 -20.54 2.80 -4.47
C ASN A 139 -21.91 2.82 -5.17
N GLU A 140 -21.99 3.26 -6.42
CA GLU A 140 -23.25 3.29 -7.18
C GLU A 140 -23.76 1.89 -7.53
N ILE A 141 -22.85 0.94 -7.80
CA ILE A 141 -23.20 -0.47 -8.05
C ILE A 141 -23.75 -1.09 -6.78
N VAL A 142 -23.07 -0.89 -5.65
CA VAL A 142 -23.49 -1.40 -4.34
C VAL A 142 -24.87 -0.84 -3.97
N ASN A 143 -25.06 0.48 -4.03
CA ASN A 143 -26.34 1.11 -3.70
C ASN A 143 -27.48 0.68 -4.64
N ARG A 144 -27.20 0.43 -5.93
CA ARG A 144 -28.21 -0.09 -6.86
C ARG A 144 -28.66 -1.50 -6.46
N LEU A 145 -27.73 -2.35 -6.02
CA LEU A 145 -28.05 -3.69 -5.54
C LEU A 145 -28.81 -3.65 -4.21
N LEU A 146 -28.35 -2.84 -3.24
CA LEU A 146 -29.01 -2.66 -1.94
C LEU A 146 -30.44 -2.12 -2.09
N GLY A 147 -30.66 -1.18 -3.01
CA GLY A 147 -31.99 -0.66 -3.32
C GLY A 147 -32.97 -1.69 -3.91
N ALA A 148 -32.47 -2.85 -4.34
CA ALA A 148 -33.29 -3.96 -4.86
C ALA A 148 -33.50 -5.08 -3.83
N THR A 149 -32.98 -4.94 -2.62
CA THR A 149 -33.23 -5.90 -1.53
C THR A 149 -34.61 -5.67 -0.91
N LYS A 150 -35.05 -6.59 -0.03
CA LYS A 150 -36.36 -6.50 0.65
C LYS A 150 -36.48 -5.24 1.52
N GLU A 151 -35.37 -4.80 2.08
CA GLU A 151 -35.25 -3.57 2.87
C GLU A 151 -34.27 -2.65 2.16
N PRO A 152 -34.76 -1.80 1.24
CA PRO A 152 -33.91 -0.93 0.45
C PRO A 152 -33.06 -0.03 1.36
N MET A 153 -31.75 -0.07 1.12
CA MET A 153 -30.77 0.74 1.85
C MET A 153 -29.98 1.59 0.85
N LYS A 154 -29.63 2.81 1.28
CA LYS A 154 -28.69 3.68 0.57
C LYS A 154 -27.60 4.11 1.54
N LEU A 155 -26.38 3.68 1.26
CA LEU A 155 -25.19 4.10 2.00
C LEU A 155 -24.64 5.37 1.35
N LYS A 156 -24.35 6.37 2.18
CA LYS A 156 -23.76 7.63 1.75
C LYS A 156 -22.34 7.71 2.29
N PRO A 157 -21.38 8.21 1.49
CA PRO A 157 -20.09 8.62 2.01
C PRO A 157 -20.27 9.70 3.09
N HIS A 158 -19.38 9.70 4.08
CA HIS A 158 -19.31 10.76 5.08
C HIS A 158 -17.87 10.92 5.58
N ASP A 159 -17.54 12.13 6.02
CA ASP A 159 -16.14 12.51 6.29
C ASP A 159 -15.63 12.09 7.67
N ASP A 160 -16.47 11.48 8.52
CA ASP A 160 -16.08 11.16 9.90
C ASP A 160 -14.80 10.32 10.00
N VAL A 161 -14.69 9.25 9.22
CA VAL A 161 -13.49 8.39 9.21
C VAL A 161 -12.28 9.13 8.63
N TYR A 162 -12.48 9.91 7.56
CA TYR A 162 -11.43 10.73 6.97
C TYR A 162 -10.93 11.80 7.94
N GLY A 163 -11.83 12.45 8.68
CA GLY A 163 -11.51 13.45 9.70
C GLY A 163 -10.81 12.84 10.91
N GLN A 164 -11.24 11.67 11.38
CA GLN A 164 -10.55 10.93 12.45
C GLN A 164 -9.14 10.51 12.01
N LYS A 165 -9.00 9.94 10.80
CA LYS A 165 -7.70 9.59 10.24
C LYS A 165 -6.80 10.81 10.08
N GLY A 166 -7.33 11.91 9.54
CA GLY A 166 -6.58 13.16 9.41
C GLY A 166 -6.10 13.71 10.76
N ARG A 167 -6.92 13.64 11.81
CA ARG A 167 -6.51 14.01 13.17
C ARG A 167 -5.43 13.09 13.72
N LEU A 168 -5.55 11.78 13.48
CA LEU A 168 -4.56 10.79 13.92
C LEU A 168 -3.23 10.95 13.19
N ASP A 169 -3.27 11.00 11.85
CA ASP A 169 -2.10 11.25 11.00
C ASP A 169 -1.42 12.56 11.44
N ALA A 170 -2.19 13.62 11.69
CA ALA A 170 -1.65 14.88 12.18
C ALA A 170 -1.07 14.78 13.61
N ALA A 171 -1.69 14.01 14.52
CA ALA A 171 -1.19 13.83 15.89
C ALA A 171 0.10 13.00 15.95
N LEU A 172 0.33 12.13 14.96
CA LEU A 172 1.52 11.29 14.85
C LEU A 172 2.62 11.92 13.99
N ALA A 173 2.29 12.93 13.17
CA ALA A 173 3.25 13.63 12.35
C ALA A 173 4.24 14.43 13.21
N VAL A 174 5.52 14.35 12.85
CA VAL A 174 6.55 15.24 13.37
C VAL A 174 6.38 16.59 12.69
N ARG A 175 5.98 17.60 13.45
CA ARG A 175 5.60 18.91 12.94
C ARG A 175 6.71 19.93 13.04
N THR A 176 7.66 19.77 13.96
CA THR A 176 8.69 20.80 14.21
C THR A 176 10.10 20.21 14.22
N MET A 177 11.12 21.03 13.98
CA MET A 177 12.53 20.61 14.12
C MET A 177 12.84 20.09 15.53
N PRO A 178 12.38 20.74 16.62
CA PRO A 178 12.53 20.21 17.97
C PRO A 178 11.90 18.83 18.16
N GLU A 179 10.69 18.58 17.66
CA GLU A 179 10.06 17.25 17.75
C GLU A 179 10.88 16.20 17.01
N PHE A 180 11.43 16.55 15.84
CA PHE A 180 12.34 15.67 15.09
C PHE A 180 13.62 15.38 15.88
N HIS A 181 14.23 16.39 16.51
CA HIS A 181 15.41 16.21 17.35
C HIS A 181 15.14 15.27 18.53
N VAL A 182 14.03 15.46 19.25
CA VAL A 182 13.64 14.56 20.34
C VAL A 182 13.45 13.13 19.84
N LEU A 183 12.67 12.94 18.78
CA LEU A 183 12.40 11.60 18.24
C LEU A 183 13.66 10.93 17.72
N ARG A 184 14.56 11.67 17.07
CA ARG A 184 15.87 11.17 16.63
C ARG A 184 16.74 10.76 17.81
N ALA A 185 16.82 11.58 18.85
CA ALA A 185 17.59 11.27 20.06
C ALA A 185 17.10 9.97 20.70
N VAL A 186 15.79 9.87 20.96
CA VAL A 186 15.16 8.69 21.57
C VAL A 186 15.33 7.44 20.71
N ARG A 187 15.14 7.53 19.39
CA ARG A 187 15.20 6.35 18.50
C ARG A 187 16.63 5.93 18.14
N SER A 188 17.62 6.80 18.29
CA SER A 188 19.01 6.48 17.96
C SER A 188 19.62 5.43 18.89
N GLY A 189 19.11 5.31 20.11
CA GLY A 189 19.68 4.46 21.16
C GLY A 189 21.06 4.91 21.66
N LYS A 190 21.53 6.10 21.24
CA LYS A 190 22.86 6.63 21.63
C LYS A 190 22.89 7.29 23.00
N TYR A 191 21.74 7.71 23.51
CA TYR A 191 21.64 8.52 24.72
C TYR A 191 20.92 7.72 25.80
N ASP A 192 21.47 7.76 27.01
CA ASP A 192 20.88 7.12 28.20
C ASP A 192 19.73 7.95 28.77
N ARG A 193 19.76 9.27 28.52
CA ARG A 193 18.76 10.21 29.01
C ARG A 193 18.45 11.28 27.98
N VAL A 194 17.17 11.56 27.81
CA VAL A 194 16.67 12.69 27.01
C VAL A 194 15.74 13.50 27.90
N VAL A 195 16.10 14.76 28.16
CA VAL A 195 15.29 15.71 28.93
C VAL A 195 14.71 16.72 27.96
N VAL A 196 13.40 16.95 28.04
CA VAL A 196 12.68 17.87 27.16
C VAL A 196 11.92 18.86 28.02
N GLU A 197 12.12 20.16 27.77
CA GLU A 197 11.33 21.22 28.39
C GLU A 197 10.28 21.72 27.39
N VAL A 198 9.02 21.61 27.77
CA VAL A 198 7.88 22.07 26.98
C VAL A 198 7.25 23.27 27.68
N LYS A 199 7.11 24.38 26.96
CA LYS A 199 6.45 25.60 27.45
C LYS A 199 5.43 26.07 26.42
N GLU A 200 4.18 26.23 26.87
CA GLU A 200 3.05 26.64 26.02
C GLU A 200 2.83 25.71 24.81
N GLY A 201 3.10 24.42 24.99
CA GLY A 201 2.99 23.41 23.93
C GLY A 201 4.15 23.41 22.93
N LEU A 202 5.19 24.24 23.14
CA LEU A 202 6.39 24.30 22.29
C LEU A 202 7.58 23.69 23.01
N ILE A 203 8.41 22.95 22.29
CA ILE A 203 9.66 22.41 22.84
C ILE A 203 10.69 23.55 22.83
N ARG A 204 11.12 23.97 24.01
CA ARG A 204 12.07 25.08 24.18
C ARG A 204 13.49 24.61 24.40
N PHE A 205 13.63 23.41 24.93
CA PHE A 205 14.91 22.87 25.32
C PHE A 205 14.91 21.35 25.23
N VAL A 206 16.00 20.82 24.71
CA VAL A 206 16.30 19.39 24.72
C VAL A 206 17.72 19.22 25.21
N ASP A 207 17.92 18.37 26.21
CA ASP A 207 19.24 17.98 26.69
C ASP A 207 19.34 16.47 26.61
N VAL A 208 20.32 16.01 25.84
CA VAL A 208 20.59 14.57 25.66
C VAL A 208 21.89 14.24 26.38
N GLU A 209 21.86 13.21 27.22
CA GLU A 209 23.02 12.71 27.94
C GLU A 209 23.30 11.27 27.51
N GLY A 210 24.56 10.98 27.18
CA GLY A 210 25.04 9.63 26.90
C GLY A 210 26.46 9.42 27.39
N HIS A 211 26.85 8.16 27.51
CA HIS A 211 28.24 7.79 27.72
C HIS A 211 29.11 8.19 26.53
N VAL A 212 30.30 8.71 26.80
CA VAL A 212 31.31 8.98 25.76
C VAL A 212 32.07 7.68 25.52
N ASP A 213 32.09 7.24 24.26
CA ASP A 213 32.82 6.05 23.86
C ASP A 213 34.32 6.18 24.19
N ASN A 214 34.95 5.04 24.51
CA ASN A 214 36.40 4.99 24.82
C ASN A 214 37.28 5.45 23.64
N SER A 215 36.76 5.49 22.42
CA SER A 215 37.45 6.03 21.25
C SER A 215 37.45 7.56 21.17
N ASP A 216 36.61 8.21 21.98
CA ASP A 216 36.38 9.65 21.95
C ASP A 216 36.96 10.36 23.18
N HIS A 217 37.68 9.62 24.02
CA HIS A 217 38.52 10.20 25.05
C HIS A 217 39.84 9.45 25.26
N GLU A 218 40.89 10.20 25.63
CA GLU A 218 42.21 9.67 25.97
C GLU A 218 42.55 10.07 27.42
N ASP A 219 43.11 9.14 28.20
CA ASP A 219 43.60 9.39 29.57
C ASP A 219 45.11 9.13 29.61
N GLU A 220 45.89 10.20 29.38
CA GLU A 220 47.34 10.15 29.43
C GLU A 220 47.86 10.87 30.69
N GLY A 221 48.34 10.09 31.65
CA GLY A 221 49.08 10.63 32.80
C GLY A 221 48.29 11.60 33.68
N GLY A 222 46.96 11.46 33.73
CA GLY A 222 46.07 12.32 34.52
C GLY A 222 45.45 13.49 33.75
N THR A 223 45.77 13.66 32.47
CA THR A 223 45.08 14.57 31.55
C THR A 223 44.08 13.79 30.72
N VAL A 224 42.81 14.21 30.77
CA VAL A 224 41.75 13.58 29.97
C VAL A 224 41.38 14.51 28.84
N THR A 225 41.57 14.04 27.61
CA THR A 225 41.18 14.76 26.40
C THR A 225 39.90 14.12 25.88
N VAL A 226 38.86 14.92 25.65
CA VAL A 226 37.59 14.46 25.08
C VAL A 226 37.39 15.16 23.74
N LYS A 227 37.07 14.42 22.68
CA LYS A 227 36.78 15.02 21.37
C LYS A 227 35.51 15.85 21.45
N HIS A 228 35.55 17.09 20.98
CA HIS A 228 34.35 17.92 20.89
C HIS A 228 33.36 17.39 19.85
N GLU A 229 32.08 17.32 20.22
CA GLU A 229 30.99 16.92 19.29
C GLU A 229 30.12 18.10 18.85
N ASP A 230 29.96 19.13 19.69
CA ASP A 230 29.11 20.30 19.43
C ASP A 230 29.75 21.60 19.97
N GLU A 231 29.24 22.75 19.55
CA GLU A 231 29.69 24.08 20.02
C GLU A 231 29.43 24.28 21.52
N PHE A 232 28.35 23.68 22.03
CA PHE A 232 27.97 23.73 23.45
C PHE A 232 27.73 22.32 23.99
N GLU A 233 28.64 21.85 24.84
CA GLU A 233 28.53 20.56 25.50
C GLU A 233 28.99 20.64 26.96
N ASN A 234 28.38 19.80 27.79
CA ASN A 234 28.82 19.56 29.16
C ASN A 234 29.44 18.17 29.24
N VAL A 235 30.72 18.08 29.61
CA VAL A 235 31.39 16.80 29.82
C VAL A 235 31.63 16.59 31.31
N THR A 236 31.10 15.49 31.83
CA THR A 236 31.29 15.07 33.22
C THR A 236 32.24 13.88 33.26
N ILE A 237 33.41 14.06 33.88
CA ILE A 237 34.40 13.00 34.07
C ILE A 237 34.40 12.59 35.55
N LYS A 238 34.10 11.33 35.83
CA LYS A 238 34.25 10.77 37.18
C LYS A 238 35.54 9.97 37.26
N ARG A 239 36.32 10.25 38.30
CA ARG A 239 37.56 9.54 38.60
C ARG A 239 37.46 8.79 39.91
N ARG A 240 38.12 7.64 39.98
CA ARG A 240 38.32 6.87 41.20
C ARG A 240 39.76 6.36 41.20
N ASP A 241 40.48 6.59 42.29
CA ASP A 241 41.87 6.14 42.46
C ASP A 241 42.81 6.57 41.32
N GLY A 242 42.62 7.79 40.82
CA GLY A 242 43.42 8.37 39.74
C GLY A 242 43.05 7.91 38.33
N ARG A 243 42.07 7.00 38.17
CA ARG A 243 41.60 6.50 36.87
C ARG A 243 40.23 7.06 36.52
N VAL A 244 40.00 7.35 35.25
CA VAL A 244 38.65 7.63 34.75
C VAL A 244 37.80 6.36 34.83
N VAL A 245 36.61 6.49 35.45
CA VAL A 245 35.65 5.38 35.58
C VAL A 245 34.37 5.61 34.79
N ASP A 246 34.07 6.86 34.45
CA ASP A 246 32.88 7.24 33.69
C ASP A 246 33.11 8.60 33.04
N VAL A 247 32.77 8.71 31.75
CA VAL A 247 32.71 9.97 31.02
C VAL A 247 31.33 10.07 30.42
N LYS A 248 30.62 11.13 30.78
CA LYS A 248 29.29 11.44 30.26
C LYS A 248 29.32 12.77 29.53
N ARG A 249 28.61 12.85 28.42
CA ARG A 249 28.40 14.08 27.67
C ARG A 249 26.92 14.43 27.69
N SER A 250 26.63 15.70 27.97
CA SER A 250 25.32 16.33 27.82
C SER A 250 25.40 17.37 26.70
N LEU A 251 24.41 17.36 25.80
CA LEU A 251 24.30 18.26 24.66
C LEU A 251 23.01 19.09 24.79
N PRO A 252 23.08 20.25 25.48
CA PRO A 252 21.92 21.11 25.68
C PRO A 252 21.63 21.94 24.42
N THR A 253 20.48 21.70 23.79
CA THR A 253 19.98 22.48 22.65
C THR A 253 18.78 23.32 23.05
N LYS A 254 18.86 24.64 22.86
CA LYS A 254 17.73 25.57 22.99
C LYS A 254 17.10 25.84 21.64
N PHE A 255 15.78 25.91 21.61
CA PHE A 255 15.01 26.16 20.39
C PHE A 255 14.24 27.48 20.47
N SER A 256 14.27 28.21 19.36
CA SER A 256 13.54 29.47 19.19
C SER A 256 12.04 29.23 18.90
N VAL A 257 11.26 30.32 18.84
CA VAL A 257 9.86 30.24 18.41
C VAL A 257 9.78 29.86 16.93
N GLU A 258 10.69 30.38 16.12
CA GLU A 258 10.76 30.13 14.68
C GLU A 258 11.09 28.68 14.36
N GLU A 259 11.96 28.03 15.13
CA GLU A 259 12.29 26.60 14.97
C GLU A 259 11.13 25.67 15.35
N ASN A 260 10.21 26.18 16.17
CA ASN A 260 8.94 25.51 16.49
C ASN A 260 7.85 25.77 15.44
N ALA A 261 8.14 26.51 14.37
CA ALA A 261 7.22 26.62 13.25
C ALA A 261 7.08 25.25 12.54
N PRO A 262 5.89 24.95 11.98
CA PRO A 262 5.68 23.70 11.24
C PRO A 262 6.69 23.54 10.10
N VAL A 263 7.52 22.52 10.18
CA VAL A 263 8.43 22.12 9.10
C VAL A 263 7.67 21.17 8.21
N LEU A 264 7.51 21.54 6.94
CA LEU A 264 7.20 20.54 5.92
C LEU A 264 8.43 19.65 5.77
N PHE A 265 8.45 18.51 6.48
CA PHE A 265 9.31 17.40 6.10
C PHE A 265 8.80 16.84 4.77
N VAL A 266 9.03 17.57 3.67
CA VAL A 266 9.02 16.99 2.33
C VAL A 266 10.17 16.00 2.38
N GLY A 267 9.87 14.70 2.26
CA GLY A 267 10.90 13.67 2.20
C GLY A 267 11.90 14.00 1.09
N GLN A 268 12.97 14.71 1.41
CA GLN A 268 14.13 14.85 0.57
C GLN A 268 14.81 13.49 0.56
N VAL A 269 14.30 12.61 -0.30
CA VAL A 269 15.11 11.55 -0.85
C VAL A 269 16.28 12.27 -1.51
N ASN A 270 17.49 12.03 -1.00
CA ASN A 270 18.73 12.55 -1.54
C ASN A 270 18.89 12.16 -3.02
N SER A 271 18.33 12.93 -3.94
CA SER A 271 18.77 12.95 -5.34
C SER A 271 19.86 14.01 -5.46
N ALA A 272 21.07 13.63 -5.05
CA ALA A 272 22.27 14.35 -5.43
C ALA A 272 22.48 14.19 -6.95
N THR A 273 21.77 15.00 -7.73
CA THR A 273 22.14 15.33 -9.10
C THR A 273 21.96 16.83 -9.27
N LYS A 274 23.10 17.53 -9.28
CA LYS A 274 23.18 18.96 -9.60
C LYS A 274 22.42 19.22 -10.92
N PRO A 275 21.56 20.25 -11.00
CA PRO A 275 21.04 20.69 -12.27
C PRO A 275 22.20 21.29 -13.08
N LEU A 276 22.52 20.66 -14.21
CA LEU A 276 23.31 21.29 -15.26
C LEU A 276 22.52 22.49 -15.79
N THR A 277 22.91 23.69 -15.37
CA THR A 277 22.51 24.95 -16.00
C THR A 277 22.97 24.92 -17.45
N ARG A 278 22.02 24.70 -18.37
CA ARG A 278 22.28 24.81 -19.80
C ARG A 278 22.09 26.26 -20.21
N GLY A 279 23.21 26.97 -20.30
CA GLY A 279 23.32 28.27 -20.95
C GLY A 279 22.76 28.20 -22.37
N ARG A 280 21.87 29.14 -22.64
CA ARG A 280 21.34 29.49 -23.94
C ARG A 280 22.46 30.27 -24.63
N ASP A 281 23.06 29.72 -25.66
CA ASP A 281 23.69 30.50 -26.73
C ASP A 281 23.71 29.65 -28.00
N GLY A 282 23.24 30.26 -29.07
CA GLY A 282 23.02 29.63 -30.35
C GLY A 282 24.31 29.55 -31.15
N GLU A 283 24.52 28.42 -31.79
CA GLU A 283 25.32 28.31 -33.01
C GLU A 283 24.92 27.03 -33.75
N LYS A 284 24.38 27.18 -34.96
CA LYS A 284 24.51 26.22 -36.07
C LYS A 284 25.81 26.60 -36.78
N PRO A 285 26.58 25.68 -37.42
CA PRO A 285 26.03 24.89 -38.52
C PRO A 285 26.69 23.53 -38.87
N SER A 286 26.06 22.89 -39.86
CA SER A 286 26.65 22.05 -40.92
C SER A 286 26.94 20.56 -40.67
N GLY A 287 26.47 19.75 -41.63
CA GLY A 287 27.39 18.87 -42.35
C GLY A 287 27.32 17.37 -42.10
N ILE A 288 26.56 16.68 -42.96
CA ILE A 288 26.99 15.46 -43.70
C ILE A 288 27.30 14.17 -42.89
N ALA A 289 26.42 13.18 -42.99
CA ALA A 289 26.65 11.88 -43.65
C ALA A 289 25.76 10.76 -43.06
N LYS A 290 24.88 10.20 -43.89
CA LYS A 290 24.32 8.86 -43.69
C LYS A 290 25.34 7.83 -44.17
N PRO A 291 25.30 6.60 -43.62
CA PRO A 291 25.44 5.44 -44.49
C PRO A 291 24.30 4.43 -44.36
N LYS A 292 24.22 3.66 -45.44
CA LYS A 292 23.13 2.83 -45.92
C LYS A 292 23.05 1.47 -45.22
N THR A 293 21.84 0.93 -45.31
CA THR A 293 21.40 -0.47 -45.22
C THR A 293 22.43 -1.53 -45.64
N LYS A 294 22.41 -2.67 -44.93
CA LYS A 294 22.65 -4.00 -45.52
C LYS A 294 21.76 -5.06 -44.85
N THR A 295 20.79 -5.53 -45.62
CA THR A 295 20.09 -6.81 -45.52
C THR A 295 21.07 -7.96 -45.75
N ARG A 296 20.95 -9.06 -44.99
CA ARG A 296 21.20 -10.42 -45.51
C ARG A 296 20.48 -11.49 -44.68
N ARG A 297 19.59 -12.22 -45.36
CA ARG A 297 19.07 -13.54 -44.97
C ARG A 297 20.16 -14.59 -45.16
N ASP A 298 20.19 -15.59 -44.29
CA ASP A 298 20.17 -17.05 -44.59
C ASP A 298 20.53 -17.81 -43.29
N ARG A 299 19.61 -18.59 -42.70
CA ARG A 299 19.24 -20.00 -43.01
C ARG A 299 20.27 -21.00 -42.44
N LYS A 300 19.94 -21.65 -41.33
CA LYS A 300 19.71 -23.12 -41.23
C LYS A 300 19.61 -23.60 -39.77
N THR A 301 18.50 -24.28 -39.54
CA THR A 301 18.28 -25.44 -38.67
C THR A 301 19.51 -26.21 -38.22
N LEU A 302 19.60 -26.49 -36.92
CA LEU A 302 20.24 -27.69 -36.38
C LEU A 302 19.40 -28.23 -35.22
N SER A 303 19.22 -29.54 -35.31
CA SER A 303 18.44 -30.49 -34.54
C SER A 303 18.76 -30.48 -33.05
N ARG A 304 17.75 -30.80 -32.24
CA ARG A 304 17.89 -31.06 -30.81
C ARG A 304 17.31 -32.45 -30.55
N GLU A 305 18.20 -33.42 -30.38
CA GLU A 305 17.88 -34.74 -29.84
C GLU A 305 17.97 -34.74 -28.32
N ASP A 306 17.30 -35.76 -27.78
CA ASP A 306 16.89 -36.02 -26.42
C ASP A 306 18.00 -36.18 -25.38
N HIS A 307 17.65 -35.94 -24.12
CA HIS A 307 17.66 -36.95 -23.04
C HIS A 307 17.43 -36.31 -21.67
N GLY A 308 16.61 -36.95 -20.83
CA GLY A 308 16.72 -36.85 -19.37
C GLY A 308 15.41 -36.58 -18.62
N ALA A 309 14.76 -37.66 -18.16
CA ALA A 309 13.70 -37.63 -17.14
C ALA A 309 14.30 -37.63 -15.70
N PRO A 310 13.53 -37.79 -14.60
CA PRO A 310 13.11 -36.77 -13.62
C PRO A 310 13.69 -37.07 -12.19
N PRO A 311 13.25 -36.54 -11.00
CA PRO A 311 11.89 -36.61 -10.43
C PRO A 311 11.44 -35.40 -9.58
N GLY A 312 10.16 -35.42 -9.16
CA GLY A 312 9.51 -34.37 -8.38
C GLY A 312 9.82 -34.34 -6.87
N ARG A 313 9.21 -33.37 -6.18
CA ARG A 313 8.95 -33.42 -4.73
C ARG A 313 7.78 -32.51 -4.35
N THR A 314 6.67 -33.16 -4.06
CA THR A 314 5.53 -32.64 -3.30
C THR A 314 5.95 -32.46 -1.84
N ARG A 315 5.62 -31.33 -1.21
CA ARG A 315 5.64 -31.20 0.25
C ARG A 315 4.23 -30.83 0.72
N VAL A 316 3.54 -31.86 1.20
CA VAL A 316 2.41 -31.76 2.12
C VAL A 316 3.01 -31.52 3.51
N ARG A 317 2.49 -30.55 4.27
CA ARG A 317 2.72 -30.44 5.71
C ARG A 317 1.41 -30.67 6.44
N ASP A 318 1.37 -31.80 7.15
CA ASP A 318 0.38 -32.12 8.15
C ASP A 318 0.45 -31.14 9.33
N ALA A 319 -0.71 -30.65 9.77
CA ALA A 319 -0.88 -30.01 11.07
C ALA A 319 -1.58 -31.00 12.01
N GLN A 320 -0.83 -31.44 13.02
CA GLN A 320 -1.28 -32.35 14.07
C GLN A 320 -2.39 -31.74 14.93
N SER A 321 -3.41 -32.55 15.17
CA SER A 321 -4.48 -32.32 16.14
C SER A 321 -3.94 -32.36 17.58
N ARG A 322 -4.21 -31.32 18.39
CA ARG A 322 -4.09 -31.37 19.85
C ARG A 322 -5.45 -31.68 20.47
N LYS A 323 -5.53 -32.80 21.18
CA LYS A 323 -6.62 -33.17 22.09
C LYS A 323 -6.55 -32.30 23.34
N VAL A 324 -7.71 -31.81 23.79
CA VAL A 324 -7.91 -31.20 25.12
C VAL A 324 -8.46 -32.27 26.07
N PRO A 325 -7.96 -32.41 27.31
CA PRO A 325 -8.58 -33.29 28.31
C PRO A 325 -9.81 -32.60 28.91
N LYS A 326 -10.92 -33.33 29.01
CA LYS A 326 -12.03 -32.97 29.90
C LYS A 326 -11.71 -33.52 31.28
N ASP A 327 -11.42 -32.63 32.22
CA ASP A 327 -11.52 -32.93 33.64
C ASP A 327 -12.96 -32.80 34.11
N SER A 328 -13.32 -33.80 34.90
CA SER A 328 -14.49 -33.96 35.73
C SER A 328 -14.53 -32.95 36.88
N ARG A 329 -15.60 -32.16 36.97
CA ARG A 329 -16.45 -31.96 38.15
C ARG A 329 -17.64 -31.07 37.83
#